data_AF-A0A7C1AVR2-F1
#
_entry.id   AF-A0A7C1AVR2-F1
#
_cell.length_a   1.000
_cell.length_b   1.000
_cell.length_c   1.000
_cell.angle_alpha   90.00
_cell.angle_beta   90.00
_cell.angle_gamma   90.00
#
_symmetry.space_group_name_H-M   'P 1'
#
loop_
_entity.id
_entity.type
_entity.pdbx_description
1 polymer ?
#
loop_
_entity_poly.entity_id
_entity_poly.type
_entity_poly.pdbx_seq_one_letter_code
_entity_poly.pdbx_strand_id
1 'polypeptide(L)' 'MIFAGIFSLVSIGLCLLMGYAGQISLAQAAFMGIGAYCSGILTTHYGWPSSLALMVGLVVTGVVAYGVGVPSLKLKGHYL' A
#
# COMPACT_ATOMS: atom_id res chain seq x y z
N MET A 1 -20.29 1.88 6.61
CA MET A 1 -20.04 0.81 5.61
C MET A 1 -18.71 0.98 4.87
N ILE A 2 -18.35 2.18 4.41
CA ILE A 2 -17.09 2.40 3.66
C ILE A 2 -15.82 2.04 4.45
N PHE A 3 -15.71 2.47 5.72
CA PHE A 3 -14.55 2.14 6.57
C PHE A 3 -14.32 0.63 6.73
N ALA A 4 -15.40 -0.15 6.89
CA ALA A 4 -15.31 -1.59 6.99
C ALA A 4 -14.73 -2.22 5.71
N GLY A 5 -15.17 -1.76 4.53
CA GLY A 5 -14.62 -2.23 3.26
C GLY A 5 -13.13 -1.93 3.09
N ILE A 6 -12.69 -0.74 3.49
CA ILE A 6 -11.27 -0.36 3.45
C ILE A 6 -10.44 -1.26 4.38
N PHE A 7 -10.87 -1.44 5.63
CA PHE A 7 -10.16 -2.31 6.58
C PHE A 7 -10.16 -3.77 6.17
N SER A 8 -11.24 -4.28 5.56
CA SER A 8 -11.25 -5.63 4.98
C SER A 8 -10.21 -5.79 3.88
N LEU A 9 -10.10 -4.83 2.96
CA LEU A 9 -9.13 -4.87 1.86
C LEU A 9 -7.69 -4.83 2.37
N VAL A 10 -7.43 -3.98 3.37
CA VAL A 10 -6.14 -3.90 4.07
C VAL A 10 -5.82 -5.21 4.81
N SER A 11 -6.80 -5.79 5.49
CA SER A 11 -6.65 -7.05 6.24
C SER A 11 -6.35 -8.23 5.32
N ILE A 12 -6.98 -8.29 4.13
CA ILE A 12 -6.67 -9.31 3.12
C ILE A 12 -5.21 -9.18 2.66
N GLY A 13 -4.74 -7.98 2.34
CA GLY A 13 -3.35 -7.74 1.96
C GLY A 13 -2.36 -8.09 3.07
N LEU A 14 -2.70 -7.76 4.32
CA LEU A 14 -1.90 -8.11 5.51
C LEU A 14 -1.84 -9.63 5.72
N CYS A 15 -2.98 -10.32 5.58
CA CYS A 15 -3.09 -11.76 5.71
C CYS A 15 -2.29 -12.49 4.63
N LEU A 16 -2.25 -11.97 3.39
CA LEU A 16 -1.40 -12.50 2.33
C LEU A 16 0.09 -12.38 2.68
N LEU A 17 0.54 -11.22 3.17
CA LEU A 17 1.94 -11.01 3.53
C LEU A 17 2.37 -11.84 4.75
N MET A 18 1.54 -11.84 5.79
CA MET A 18 1.85 -12.52 7.05
C MET A 18 1.63 -14.04 6.95
N GLY A 19 0.56 -14.46 6.26
CA GLY A 19 0.20 -15.87 6.10
C GLY A 19 1.02 -16.61 5.05
N TYR A 20 1.21 -16.03 3.86
CA TYR A 20 1.94 -16.71 2.76
C TYR A 20 3.43 -16.37 2.71
N ALA A 21 3.81 -15.10 2.90
CA ALA A 21 5.23 -14.71 2.85
C ALA A 21 5.96 -14.88 4.20
N GLY A 22 5.21 -15.07 5.29
CA GLY A 22 5.73 -15.19 6.65
C GLY A 22 6.38 -13.90 7.15
N GLN A 23 6.03 -12.74 6.58
CA GLN A 23 6.62 -11.45 6.93
C GLN A 23 5.66 -10.60 7.76
N ILE A 24 6.14 -10.07 8.88
CA ILE A 24 5.38 -9.10 9.68
C ILE A 24 5.35 -7.77 8.93
N SER A 25 4.15 -7.34 8.53
CA SER A 25 3.95 -6.13 7.75
C SER A 25 3.67 -4.92 8.65
N LEU A 26 4.72 -4.21 9.07
CA LEU A 26 4.63 -2.95 9.82
C LEU A 26 4.31 -1.74 8.92
N ALA A 27 4.60 -1.83 7.63
CA ALA A 27 4.49 -0.71 6.69
C ALA A 27 3.07 -0.49 6.13
N GLN A 28 2.08 -1.31 6.51
CA GLN A 28 0.78 -1.28 5.86
C GLN A 28 0.02 0.05 6.06
N ALA A 29 0.07 0.63 7.26
CA ALA A 29 -0.49 1.95 7.50
C ALA A 29 0.20 3.05 6.66
N ALA A 30 1.51 2.92 6.44
CA ALA A 30 2.27 3.86 5.62
C ALA A 30 1.87 3.77 4.14
N PHE A 31 1.75 2.57 3.57
CA PHE A 31 1.32 2.40 2.18
C PHE A 31 -0.12 2.89 1.94
N MET A 32 -1.03 2.59 2.86
CA MET A 32 -2.39 3.13 2.83
C MET A 32 -2.38 4.68 2.84
N GLY A 33 -1.56 5.29 3.70
CA GLY A 33 -1.42 6.74 3.78
C GLY A 33 -0.86 7.37 2.51
N ILE A 34 0.17 6.77 1.91
CA ILE A 34 0.80 7.26 0.67
C ILE A 34 -0.22 7.26 -0.49
N GLY A 35 -0.98 6.18 -0.65
CA GLY A 35 -1.99 6.07 -1.71
C GLY A 35 -3.16 7.04 -1.53
N ALA A 36 -3.63 7.21 -0.29
CA ALA A 36 -4.67 8.18 0.04
C ALA A 36 -4.20 9.62 -0.18
N TYR A 37 -2.98 9.96 0.24
CA TYR A 37 -2.42 11.30 0.07
C TYR A 37 -2.19 11.63 -1.41
N CYS A 38 -1.61 10.70 -2.18
CA CYS A 38 -1.35 10.90 -3.60
C CYS A 38 -2.66 11.05 -4.41
N SER A 39 -3.65 10.20 -4.15
CA SER A 39 -4.97 10.33 -4.80
C SER A 39 -5.70 11.61 -4.37
N GLY A 40 -5.55 12.00 -3.10
CA GLY A 40 -6.14 13.22 -2.52
C GLY A 40 -5.56 14.48 -3.15
N ILE A 41 -4.24 14.62 -3.21
CA ILE A 41 -3.60 15.83 -3.75
C ILE A 41 -3.90 15.99 -5.26
N LEU A 42 -3.93 14.90 -6.03
CA LEU A 42 -4.31 14.97 -7.45
C LEU A 42 -5.77 15.39 -7.66
N THR A 43 -6.68 14.91 -6.80
CA THR A 43 -8.10 15.26 -6.90
C THR A 43 -8.35 16.69 -6.42
N THR A 44 -7.69 17.14 -5.34
CA THR A 44 -7.92 18.45 -4.72
C THR A 44 -7.17 19.58 -5.43
N HIS A 45 -5.92 19.39 -5.83
CA HIS A 45 -5.09 20.44 -6.42
C HIS A 45 -5.15 20.49 -7.95
N TYR A 46 -5.30 19.34 -8.62
CA TYR A 46 -5.27 19.25 -10.08
C TYR A 46 -6.65 19.05 -10.71
N GLY A 47 -7.71 18.84 -9.90
CA GLY A 47 -9.07 18.64 -10.40
C GLY A 47 -9.22 17.42 -11.31
N TRP A 48 -8.28 16.47 -11.23
CA TRP A 48 -8.30 15.28 -12.07
C TRP A 48 -9.51 14.39 -11.73
N PRO A 49 -10.06 13.67 -12.72
CA PRO A 49 -11.09 12.69 -12.44
C PRO A 49 -10.58 11.67 -11.43
N SER A 50 -11.42 11.38 -10.43
CA SER A 50 -11.09 10.54 -9.28
C SER A 50 -10.56 9.15 -9.67
N SER A 51 -11.02 8.61 -10.81
CA SER A 51 -10.54 7.35 -11.37
C SER A 51 -9.07 7.39 -11.80
N LEU A 52 -8.63 8.50 -12.39
CA LEU A 52 -7.27 8.72 -12.87
C LEU A 52 -6.32 9.04 -11.69
N ALA A 53 -6.78 9.87 -10.75
CA ALA A 53 -6.06 10.15 -9.51
C ALA A 53 -5.81 8.87 -8.69
N LEU A 54 -6.80 7.96 -8.63
CA LEU A 54 -6.67 6.67 -7.97
C LEU A 54 -5.65 5.76 -8.66
N MET A 55 -5.67 5.68 -9.99
CA MET A 55 -4.67 4.89 -10.73
C MET A 55 -3.25 5.42 -10.51
N VAL A 56 -3.06 6.74 -10.54
CA VAL A 56 -1.74 7.32 -10.26
C VAL A 56 -1.33 7.05 -8.81
N GLY A 57 -2.23 7.23 -7.84
CA GLY A 57 -1.94 6.91 -6.44
C GLY A 57 -1.54 5.44 -6.23
N LEU A 58 -2.20 4.52 -6.94
CA LEU A 58 -1.90 3.09 -6.90
C LEU A 58 -0.53 2.79 -7.51
N VAL A 59 -0.19 3.39 -8.65
CA VAL A 59 1.13 3.26 -9.28
C VAL A 59 2.21 3.82 -8.37
N VAL A 60 2.05 5.04 -7.84
CA VAL A 60 3.04 5.68 -6.95
C VAL A 60 3.27 4.84 -5.70
N THR A 61 2.19 4.38 -5.05
CA THR A 61 2.30 3.52 -3.87
C THR A 61 2.97 2.19 -4.22
N GLY A 62 2.66 1.62 -5.38
CA GLY A 62 3.29 0.40 -5.89
C GLY A 62 4.78 0.56 -6.14
N VAL A 63 5.23 1.68 -6.72
CA VAL A 63 6.66 1.97 -6.93
C VAL A 63 7.39 2.10 -5.59
N VAL A 64 6.80 2.80 -4.62
CA VAL A 64 7.39 2.94 -3.28
C VAL A 64 7.43 1.58 -2.57
N ALA A 65 6.34 0.81 -2.63
CA ALA A 65 6.25 -0.52 -2.05
C ALA A 65 7.25 -1.49 -2.70
N TYR A 66 7.49 -1.39 -4.01
CA TYR A 66 8.52 -2.18 -4.70
C TYR A 66 9.92 -1.81 -4.21
N GLY A 67 10.23 -0.51 -4.13
CA GLY A 67 11.53 -0.02 -3.64
C GLY A 67 11.82 -0.47 -2.20
N VAL A 68 10.81 -0.52 -1.34
CA VAL A 68 10.92 -1.00 0.05
C VAL A 68 10.80 -2.52 0.17
N GLY A 69 10.05 -3.16 -0.71
CA GLY A 69 9.83 -4.61 -0.72
C GLY A 69 11.06 -5.39 -1.13
N VAL A 70 11.80 -4.93 -2.15
CA VAL A 70 13.04 -5.56 -2.63
C VAL A 70 14.09 -5.77 -1.53
N PRO A 71 14.46 -4.76 -0.69
CA PRO A 71 15.38 -4.98 0.42
C PRO A 71 14.77 -5.88 1.49
N SER A 72 13.46 -5.78 1.76
CA SER A 72 12.76 -6.61 2.74
C SER A 72 12.81 -8.11 2.39
N LEU A 73 12.76 -8.46 1.10
CA LEU A 73 12.94 -9.82 0.59
C LEU A 73 14.41 -10.29 0.69
N LYS A 74 15.37 -9.39 0.48
CA LYS A 74 16.82 -9.68 0.59
C LYS A 74 17.30 -9.93 2.02
N LEU A 75 16.56 -9.50 3.04
CA LEU A 75 16.89 -9.69 4.46
C LEU A 75 16.51 -11.07 5.03
N LYS A 76 15.94 -11.99 4.23
CA LYS A 76 15.63 -13.38 4.63
C LYS A 76 16.86 -14.28 4.94
N GLY A 77 18.07 -13.71 5.03
CA GLY A 77 19.31 -14.45 5.25
C GLY A 77 19.71 -14.74 6.71
N HIS A 78 19.04 -14.16 7.71
CA HIS A 78 19.36 -14.46 9.12
C HIS A 78 18.17 -14.23 10.06
N TYR A 79 17.06 -14.94 9.81
CA TYR A 79 16.03 -15.11 10.84
C TYR A 79 16.11 -16.56 11.32
N LEU A 80 17.08 -16.78 12.22
CA LEU A 80 16.98 -17.82 13.24
C LEU A 80 15.97 -17.36 14.28
#